data_AF-A0ABD1J2H4-F1
#
_entry.id   AF-A0ABD1J2H4-F1
#
_cell.length_a   1.000
_cell.length_b   1.000
_cell.length_c   1.000
_cell.angle_alpha   90.00
_cell.angle_beta   90.00
_cell.angle_gamma   90.00
#
_symmetry.space_group_name_H-M   'P 1'
#
loop_
_entity.id
_entity.type
_entity.pdbx_description
1 polymer ?
#
loop_
_entity_poly.entity_id
_entity_poly.type
_entity_poly.pdbx_seq_one_letter_code
_entity_poly.pdbx_strand_id
1 'polypeptide(L)' 'MQRTLKNAEVKFKLDEEFDVTTSDDRKTKNVVSLDNGRLVQRQQWDDKETTIEREVVGDKLIVKCKMADVVAVRTYVKEA' A
#
# COMPACT_ATOMS: atom_id res chain seq x y z
N MET A 1 10.60 -6.30 22.49
CA MET A 1 10.65 -5.85 21.09
C MET A 1 9.88 -4.55 20.96
N GLN A 2 10.58 -3.41 21.00
CA GLN A 2 9.94 -2.11 20.80
C GLN A 2 9.67 -1.94 19.30
N ARG A 3 8.42 -2.12 18.88
CA ARG A 3 7.99 -1.73 17.53
C ARG A 3 7.77 -0.22 17.56
N THR A 4 8.77 0.55 17.15
CA THR A 4 8.55 1.95 16.75
C THR A 4 7.67 1.89 15.50
N LEU A 5 6.36 2.06 15.64
CA LEU A 5 5.49 2.24 14.47
C LEU A 5 5.96 3.51 13.77
N LYS A 6 6.63 3.35 12.62
CA LYS A 6 6.92 4.49 11.76
C LYS A 6 5.60 4.90 11.12
N ASN A 7 5.10 6.05 11.51
CA ASN A 7 3.95 6.67 10.86
C ASN A 7 4.42 7.18 9.49
N ALA A 8 3.72 6.78 8.43
CA ALA A 8 3.96 7.26 7.08
C ALA A 8 2.67 7.89 6.58
N GLU A 9 2.73 9.19 6.28
CA GLU A 9 1.68 9.90 5.55
C GLU A 9 2.12 10.03 4.09
N VAL A 10 1.21 9.76 3.17
CA VAL A 10 1.46 9.85 1.74
C VAL A 10 0.35 10.64 1.08
N LYS A 11 0.71 11.64 0.27
CA LYS A 11 -0.20 12.42 -0.56
C LYS A 11 0.05 12.06 -2.00
N PHE A 12 -0.99 11.67 -2.70
CA PHE A 12 -0.91 11.21 -4.08
C PHE A 12 -2.15 11.67 -4.84
N LYS A 13 -2.04 11.68 -6.16
CA LYS A 13 -3.18 11.75 -7.07
C LYS A 13 -3.40 10.38 -7.67
N LEU A 14 -4.66 10.05 -7.95
CA LEU A 14 -4.98 8.78 -8.59
C LEU A 14 -4.36 8.74 -10.00
N ASP A 15 -3.84 7.58 -10.36
CA ASP A 15 -3.24 7.27 -11.66
C ASP A 15 -2.01 8.15 -12.03
N GLU A 16 -1.42 8.85 -11.05
CA GLU A 16 -0.19 9.64 -11.22
C GLU A 16 0.95 9.00 -10.42
N GLU A 17 2.10 8.79 -11.06
CA GLU A 17 3.31 8.31 -10.38
C GLU A 17 3.85 9.37 -9.42
N PHE A 18 4.28 8.94 -8.25
CA PHE A 18 4.96 9.79 -7.29
C PHE A 18 6.12 9.07 -6.62
N ASP A 19 7.17 9.83 -6.32
CA ASP A 19 8.34 9.31 -5.60
C ASP A 19 8.07 9.32 -4.10
N VAL A 20 8.26 8.17 -3.47
CA VAL A 20 8.31 8.06 -2.00
C VAL A 20 9.73 7.70 -1.63
N THR A 21 10.37 8.60 -0.88
CA THR A 21 11.57 8.25 -0.11
C THR A 21 11.12 7.50 1.13
N THR A 22 11.32 6.18 1.14
CA THR A 22 11.04 5.38 2.34
C THR A 22 12.01 5.77 3.46
N SER A 23 11.67 5.48 4.72
CA SER A 23 12.44 5.93 5.90
C SER A 23 13.83 5.28 6.06
N ASP A 24 14.32 4.64 5.01
CA ASP A 24 15.63 4.00 4.85
C ASP A 24 16.34 4.51 3.57
N ASP A 25 15.98 5.71 3.09
CA ASP A 25 16.57 6.43 1.94
C ASP A 25 16.41 5.75 0.56
N ARG A 26 15.54 4.74 0.45
CA ARG A 26 15.21 4.16 -0.86
C ARG A 26 14.18 5.02 -1.58
N LYS A 27 14.50 5.39 -2.84
CA LYS A 27 13.56 6.03 -3.76
C LYS A 27 12.68 4.95 -4.35
N THR A 28 11.40 4.99 -4.04
CA THR A 28 10.43 4.05 -4.57
C THR A 28 9.44 4.80 -5.45
N LYS A 29 9.16 4.26 -6.63
CA LYS A 29 8.09 4.78 -7.49
C LYS A 29 6.78 4.16 -7.06
N ASN A 30 5.81 4.99 -6.78
CA ASN A 30 4.50 4.57 -6.32
C ASN A 30 3.45 5.09 -7.30
N VAL A 31 2.46 4.25 -7.60
CA VAL A 31 1.24 4.66 -8.30
C VAL A 31 0.07 4.08 -7.54
N VAL A 32 -0.97 4.90 -7.35
CA VAL A 32 -2.21 4.47 -6.73
C VAL A 32 -3.34 4.66 -7.73
N SER A 33 -4.01 3.57 -8.08
CA SER A 33 -5.14 3.56 -9.00
C SER A 33 -6.40 3.05 -8.31
N LEU A 34 -7.56 3.38 -8.88
CA LEU A 34 -8.84 2.85 -8.44
C LEU A 34 -9.36 1.87 -9.51
N ASP A 35 -9.34 0.57 -9.21
CA ASP A 35 -9.78 -0.48 -10.12
C ASP A 35 -11.03 -1.17 -9.54
N ASN A 36 -12.17 -1.04 -10.22
CA ASN A 36 -13.44 -1.67 -9.82
C ASN A 36 -13.82 -1.44 -8.34
N GLY A 37 -13.57 -0.23 -7.82
CA GLY A 37 -13.84 0.14 -6.42
C GLY A 37 -12.77 -0.32 -5.42
N ARG A 38 -11.67 -0.92 -5.90
CA ARG A 38 -10.49 -1.29 -5.09
C ARG A 38 -9.39 -0.28 -5.29
N LEU A 39 -8.78 0.15 -4.19
CA LEU A 39 -7.62 1.03 -4.22
C LEU A 39 -6.36 0.17 -4.37
N VAL A 40 -5.72 0.21 -5.54
CA VAL A 40 -4.53 -0.57 -5.87
C VAL A 40 -3.32 0.34 -5.84
N GLN A 41 -2.40 0.08 -4.92
CA GLN A 41 -1.13 0.77 -4.82
C GLN A 41 -0.01 -0.15 -5.30
N ARG A 42 0.71 0.24 -6.35
CA ARG A 42 1.92 -0.45 -6.81
C ARG A 42 3.14 0.33 -6.34
N GLN A 43 4.10 -0.38 -5.76
CA GLN A 43 5.36 0.17 -5.29
C GLN A 43 6.49 -0.57 -5.99
N GLN A 44 7.35 0.15 -6.69
CA GLN A 44 8.49 -0.41 -7.41
C GLN A 44 9.80 0.20 -6.91
N TRP A 45 10.79 -0.66 -6.67
CA TRP A 45 12.15 -0.27 -6.26
C TRP A 45 13.14 -1.38 -6.60
N ASP A 46 14.35 -1.06 -7.08
CA ASP A 46 15.44 -2.01 -7.32
C ASP A 46 14.99 -3.36 -7.93
N ASP A 47 14.24 -3.29 -9.04
CA ASP A 47 13.63 -4.43 -9.77
C ASP A 47 12.61 -5.28 -8.99
N LYS A 48 12.23 -4.86 -7.79
CA LYS A 48 11.18 -5.45 -6.97
C LYS A 48 9.89 -4.65 -7.13
N GLU A 49 8.78 -5.38 -7.13
CA GLU A 49 7.45 -4.81 -7.10
C GLU A 49 6.64 -5.40 -5.94
N THR A 50 5.97 -4.53 -5.21
CA THR A 50 4.92 -4.90 -4.26
C THR A 50 3.62 -4.24 -4.66
N THR A 51 2.55 -5.02 -4.63
CA THR A 51 1.19 -4.52 -4.87
C THR A 51 0.38 -4.60 -3.58
N ILE A 52 -0.24 -3.48 -3.20
CA ILE A 52 -1.13 -3.36 -2.04
C ILE A 52 -2.53 -3.06 -2.55
N GLU A 53 -3.43 -4.04 -2.48
CA GLU A 53 -4.83 -3.91 -2.84
C GLU A 53 -5.65 -3.66 -1.58
N ARG A 54 -6.50 -2.63 -1.60
CA ARG A 54 -7.43 -2.32 -0.52
C ARG A 54 -8.86 -2.36 -1.06
N GLU A 55 -9.68 -3.20 -0.45
CA GLU A 55 -11.07 -3.41 -0.84
C GLU A 55 -11.96 -3.29 0.40
N VAL A 56 -13.06 -2.54 0.26
CA VAL A 56 -14.08 -2.47 1.31
C VAL A 56 -15.11 -3.56 1.04
N VAL A 57 -15.27 -4.47 2.00
CA VAL A 57 -16.25 -5.56 1.96
C VAL A 57 -17.15 -5.41 3.18
N GLY A 58 -18.35 -4.87 2.97
CA GLY A 58 -19.28 -4.54 4.05
C GLY A 58 -18.72 -3.45 4.96
N ASP A 59 -18.51 -3.78 6.23
CA ASP A 59 -17.97 -2.91 7.28
C ASP A 59 -16.45 -3.04 7.50
N LYS A 60 -15.79 -3.86 6.67
CA LYS A 60 -14.37 -4.21 6.80
C LYS A 60 -13.56 -3.70 5.62
N LEU A 61 -12.34 -3.25 5.91
CA LEU A 61 -11.32 -2.97 4.90
C LEU A 61 -10.36 -4.16 4.83
N ILE A 62 -10.39 -4.87 3.72
CA ILE A 62 -9.48 -5.98 3.41
C ILE A 62 -8.28 -5.42 2.64
N VAL A 63 -7.09 -5.60 3.19
CA VAL A 63 -5.83 -5.16 2.59
C VAL A 63 -4.99 -6.38 2.25
N LYS A 64 -4.71 -6.58 0.96
CA LYS A 64 -3.85 -7.65 0.44
C LYS A 64 -2.54 -7.04 -0.01
N CYS A 65 -1.44 -7.44 0.61
CA CYS A 65 -0.08 -7.09 0.19
C CYS A 65 0.51 -8.29 -0.53
N LYS A 66 0.86 -8.13 -1.80
CA LYS A 66 1.45 -9.14 -2.67
C LYS A 66 2.88 -8.73 -3.01
N MET A 67 3.83 -9.62 -2.78
CA MET A 67 5.22 -9.43 -3.19
C MET A 67 5.73 -10.78 -3.70
N ALA A 68 6.09 -10.84 -4.98
CA ALA A 68 6.40 -12.09 -5.67
C ALA A 68 5.31 -13.17 -5.43
N ASP A 69 5.68 -14.30 -4.83
CA ASP A 69 4.84 -15.45 -4.50
C ASP A 69 4.14 -15.33 -3.13
N VAL A 70 4.49 -14.31 -2.32
CA VAL A 70 3.97 -14.14 -0.97
C VAL A 70 2.77 -13.19 -0.96
N VAL A 71 1.69 -13.63 -0.31
CA VAL A 71 0.48 -12.83 -0.08
C VAL A 71 0.20 -12.70 1.41
N ALA A 72 0.20 -11.47 1.91
CA ALA A 72 -0.23 -11.15 3.27
C ALA A 72 -1.59 -10.45 3.24
N VAL A 73 -2.52 -10.89 4.09
CA VAL A 73 -3.86 -10.32 4.20
C VAL A 73 -4.04 -9.69 5.58
N ARG A 74 -4.50 -8.44 5.62
CA ARG A 74 -4.87 -7.72 6.84
C ARG A 74 -6.33 -7.30 6.72
N THR A 75 -7.06 -7.43 7.82
CA THR A 75 -8.46 -7.01 7.91
C THR A 75 -8.56 -5.91 8.95
N TYR A 76 -9.14 -4.77 8.56
CA TYR A 76 -9.39 -3.64 9.44
C TYR A 76 -10.89 -3.44 9.59
N VAL A 77 -11.31 -3.01 10.77
CA VAL A 77 -12.68 -2.58 11.07
C VAL A 77 -12.63 -1.09 11.30
N LYS A 78 -13.65 -0.36 10.82
CA LYS A 78 -13.77 1.08 11.08
C LYS A 78 -13.94 1.30 12.59
N GLU A 79 -13.12 2.18 13.16
CA GLU A 79 -13.31 2.67 14.53
C GLU A 79 -14.56 3.57 14.58
N ALA A 80 -15.36 3.44 15.65
CA ALA A 80 -16.66 4.09 15.81
C ALA A 80 -16.53 5.58 16.17
#